data_AF-A0AAU9Y1A3-F1
#
_entry.id   AF-A0AAU9Y1A3-F1
#
_cell.length_a   1.000
_cell.length_b   1.000
_cell.length_c   1.000
_cell.angle_alpha   90.00
_cell.angle_beta   90.00
_cell.angle_gamma   90.00
#
_symmetry.space_group_name_H-M   'P 1'
#
loop_
_entity.id
_entity.type
_entity.pdbx_description
1 polymer ?
#
loop_
_entity_poly.entity_id
_entity_poly.type
_entity_poly.pdbx_seq_one_letter_code
_entity_poly.pdbx_strand_id
1 'polypeptide(L)'
;CRRLKFTTTVDGYALKGHVIKNISFKAAIHLHSHCKNLCIMEDTCVSINIGLLKGRFLCQLSNSDHIKDPGDLENEEGFTYRGREGSNPLNFTKSACHTSPCLNGGTCQPGITVMDYKCVCQSGFKGKGCE
;
A
#
# COMPACT_ATOMS: atom_id res chain seq x y z
N CYS A 1 8.66 -12.57 -5.00
CA CYS A 1 8.40 -11.25 -5.60
C CYS A 1 6.88 -11.02 -5.62
N ARG A 2 6.39 -9.93 -5.05
CA ARG A 2 4.95 -9.61 -4.99
C ARG A 2 4.53 -8.88 -6.26
N ARG A 3 3.39 -9.24 -6.88
CA ARG A 3 2.85 -8.50 -8.03
C ARG A 3 1.84 -7.46 -7.55
N LEU A 4 2.31 -6.26 -7.23
CA LEU A 4 1.43 -5.12 -6.98
C LEU A 4 1.25 -4.27 -8.24
N LYS A 5 0.00 -3.95 -8.54
CA LYS A 5 -0.36 -2.89 -9.48
C LYS A 5 -0.95 -1.71 -8.72
N PHE A 6 -0.64 -0.50 -9.15
CA PHE A 6 -1.05 0.73 -8.47
C PHE A 6 -2.04 1.53 -9.32
N THR A 7 -3.08 2.08 -8.70
CA THR A 7 -4.11 2.91 -9.33
C THR A 7 -3.53 4.19 -9.94
N THR A 8 -4.36 5.00 -10.59
CA THR A 8 -4.01 6.40 -10.87
C THR A 8 -3.70 7.15 -9.57
N THR A 9 -2.93 8.22 -9.70
CA THR A 9 -2.59 9.12 -8.60
C THR A 9 -3.77 10.00 -8.23
N VAL A 10 -3.86 10.38 -6.95
CA VAL A 10 -4.79 11.38 -6.43
C VAL A 10 -3.95 12.53 -5.89
N ASP A 11 -3.96 13.66 -6.60
CA ASP A 11 -3.14 14.83 -6.26
C ASP A 11 -3.81 15.67 -5.17
N GLY A 12 -2.99 16.26 -4.30
CA GLY A 12 -3.44 17.07 -3.16
C GLY A 12 -3.93 16.24 -1.96
N TYR A 13 -3.68 14.93 -1.96
CA TYR A 13 -4.09 14.02 -0.90
C TYR A 13 -2.94 13.15 -0.41
N ALA A 14 -3.05 12.73 0.84
CA ALA A 14 -2.16 11.75 1.47
C ALA A 14 -2.94 10.89 2.46
N LEU A 15 -2.59 9.60 2.52
CA LEU A 15 -3.13 8.72 3.55
C LEU A 15 -2.36 8.95 4.87
N LYS A 16 -3.08 9.29 5.94
CA LYS A 16 -2.55 9.53 7.29
C LYS A 16 -2.72 8.31 8.19
N GLY A 17 -2.07 8.30 9.35
CA GLY A 17 -2.19 7.24 10.37
C GLY A 17 -1.54 5.89 10.06
N HIS A 18 -1.35 5.54 8.78
CA HIS A 18 -0.93 4.20 8.32
C HIS A 18 0.49 4.14 7.73
N VAL A 19 1.26 5.23 7.86
CA VAL A 19 2.62 5.31 7.31
C VAL A 19 3.56 4.41 8.11
N ILE A 20 4.09 3.37 7.46
CA ILE A 20 5.04 2.43 8.05
C ILE A 20 6.49 2.79 7.76
N LYS A 21 6.76 3.58 6.72
CA LYS A 21 8.14 3.95 6.35
C LYS A 21 8.21 5.28 5.63
N ASN A 22 9.14 6.14 6.04
CA ASN A 22 9.45 7.41 5.40
C ASN A 22 10.82 7.31 4.70
N ILE A 23 10.89 7.64 3.42
CA ILE A 23 12.10 7.49 2.60
C ILE A 23 12.33 8.79 1.84
N SER A 24 13.47 9.44 2.06
CA SER A 24 13.77 10.74 1.45
C SER A 24 14.94 10.72 0.47
N PHE A 25 14.75 11.32 -0.70
CA PHE A 25 15.74 11.38 -1.77
C PHE A 25 16.12 12.83 -2.08
N LYS A 26 17.39 13.07 -2.42
CA LYS A 26 17.86 14.39 -2.85
C LYS A 26 17.49 14.69 -4.31
N ALA A 27 17.30 13.67 -5.15
CA ALA A 27 16.99 13.81 -6.57
C ALA A 27 15.66 13.13 -6.92
N ALA A 28 14.89 13.72 -7.83
CA ALA A 28 13.55 13.27 -8.24
C ALA A 28 13.54 12.15 -9.27
N ILE A 29 14.71 11.78 -9.81
CA ILE A 29 14.80 10.96 -11.01
C ILE A 29 14.13 9.61 -10.73
N HIS A 30 13.06 9.33 -11.47
CA HIS A 30 12.24 8.13 -11.32
C HIS A 30 11.60 7.96 -9.93
N LEU A 31 11.31 9.05 -9.20
CA LEU A 31 10.72 8.99 -7.85
C LEU A 31 9.48 8.11 -7.76
N HIS A 32 8.56 8.24 -8.72
CA HIS A 32 7.31 7.45 -8.73
C HIS A 32 7.58 5.96 -8.89
N SER A 33 8.47 5.55 -9.80
CA SER A 33 8.79 4.12 -9.97
C SER A 33 9.64 3.59 -8.82
N HIS A 34 10.55 4.40 -8.27
CA HIS A 34 11.34 4.02 -7.10
C HIS A 34 10.44 3.79 -5.88
N CYS A 35 9.54 4.72 -5.57
CA CYS A 35 8.61 4.61 -4.44
C CYS A 35 7.69 3.38 -4.57
N LYS A 36 7.19 3.08 -5.78
CA LYS A 36 6.44 1.85 -6.06
C LYS A 36 7.27 0.59 -5.83
N ASN A 37 8.51 0.56 -6.32
CA ASN A 37 9.39 -0.60 -6.14
C ASN A 37 9.70 -0.83 -4.67
N LEU A 38 9.92 0.23 -3.89
CA LEU A 38 10.09 0.15 -2.45
C LEU A 38 8.85 -0.43 -1.77
N CYS A 39 7.66 0.02 -2.16
CA CYS A 39 6.41 -0.57 -1.68
C CYS A 39 6.25 -2.04 -2.09
N ILE A 40 6.65 -2.42 -3.31
CA ILE A 40 6.58 -3.82 -3.75
C ILE A 40 7.49 -4.72 -2.91
N MET A 41 8.68 -4.22 -2.55
CA MET A 41 9.66 -4.91 -1.70
C MET A 41 9.31 -4.90 -0.21
N GLU A 42 8.53 -3.92 0.24
CA GLU A 42 8.02 -3.86 1.60
C GLU A 42 6.75 -4.70 1.72
N ASP A 43 6.84 -5.83 2.42
CA ASP A 43 5.77 -6.82 2.46
C ASP A 43 4.43 -6.17 2.87
N THR A 44 4.41 -5.38 3.94
CA THR A 44 3.18 -4.77 4.48
C THR A 44 2.66 -3.59 3.68
N CYS A 45 3.43 -3.02 2.76
CA CYS A 45 3.01 -1.82 2.05
C CYS A 45 1.87 -2.11 1.07
N VAL A 46 0.87 -1.24 1.05
CA VAL A 46 -0.24 -1.29 0.09
C VAL A 46 -0.53 0.06 -0.55
N SER A 47 -0.13 1.19 0.04
CA SER A 47 -0.24 2.47 -0.66
C SER A 47 0.98 3.33 -0.43
N ILE A 48 1.11 4.38 -1.25
CA ILE A 48 2.20 5.33 -1.14
C ILE A 48 1.69 6.77 -1.16
N ASN A 49 2.31 7.62 -0.34
CA ASN A 49 2.27 9.06 -0.54
C ASN A 49 3.61 9.50 -1.15
N ILE A 50 3.55 10.43 -2.09
CA ILE A 50 4.73 11.04 -2.71
C ILE A 50 4.59 12.55 -2.54
N GLY A 51 5.58 13.20 -1.97
CA GLY A 51 5.56 14.65 -1.78
C GLY A 51 6.95 15.25 -1.68
N LEU A 52 7.00 16.48 -1.23
CA LEU A 52 8.23 17.22 -0.96
C LEU A 52 8.27 17.62 0.52
N LEU A 53 9.38 17.34 1.19
CA LEU A 53 9.64 17.76 2.55
C LEU A 53 11.01 18.41 2.64
N LYS A 54 11.05 19.71 2.95
CA LYS A 54 12.28 20.49 3.13
C LYS A 54 13.27 20.37 1.96
N GLY A 55 12.76 20.45 0.72
CA GLY A 55 13.57 20.35 -0.50
C GLY A 55 14.05 18.93 -0.84
N ARG A 56 13.55 17.91 -0.14
CA ARG A 56 13.79 16.49 -0.44
C ARG A 56 12.51 15.83 -0.89
N PHE A 57 12.60 14.96 -1.88
CA PHE A 57 11.49 14.12 -2.28
C PHE A 57 11.22 13.09 -1.19
N LEU A 58 9.97 13.00 -0.75
CA LEU A 58 9.53 12.09 0.29
C LEU A 58 8.61 11.03 -0.32
N CYS A 59 8.96 9.78 -0.10
CA CYS A 59 8.12 8.61 -0.34
C CYS A 59 7.69 8.05 1.02
N GLN A 60 6.39 7.97 1.25
CA GLN A 60 5.83 7.33 2.43
C GLN A 60 5.19 6.02 1.99
N LEU A 61 5.59 4.92 2.61
CA LEU A 61 4.96 3.61 2.42
C LEU A 61 3.92 3.42 3.52
N SER A 62 2.74 2.95 3.17
CA SER A 62 1.64 2.76 4.11
C SER A 62 1.08 1.34 4.04
N ASN A 63 0.70 0.76 5.19
CA ASN A 63 0.12 -0.58 5.30
C ASN A 63 -1.40 -0.61 5.11
N SER A 64 -2.02 0.53 4.84
CA SER A 64 -3.43 0.65 4.49
C SER A 64 -3.65 1.48 3.21
N ASP A 65 -4.90 1.58 2.77
CA ASP A 65 -5.35 2.37 1.63
C ASP A 65 -6.73 3.00 1.88
N HIS A 66 -7.14 3.90 0.99
CA HIS A 66 -8.41 4.63 1.06
C HIS A 66 -9.67 3.76 0.91
N ILE A 67 -9.52 2.48 0.56
CA ILE A 67 -10.66 1.56 0.47
C ILE A 67 -10.91 0.92 1.82
N LYS A 68 -9.83 0.52 2.51
CA LYS A 68 -9.90 -0.01 3.87
C LYS A 68 -10.20 1.10 4.88
N ASP A 69 -9.51 2.23 4.78
CA ASP A 69 -9.60 3.35 5.72
C ASP A 69 -9.89 4.67 4.97
N PRO A 70 -11.12 4.86 4.45
CA PRO A 70 -11.47 6.01 3.62
C PRO A 70 -11.39 7.36 4.36
N GLY A 71 -11.62 7.36 5.68
CA GLY A 71 -11.58 8.57 6.50
C GLY A 71 -10.17 9.14 6.69
N ASP A 72 -9.14 8.34 6.44
CA ASP A 72 -7.74 8.71 6.67
C ASP A 72 -7.06 9.24 5.41
N LEU A 73 -7.78 9.30 4.28
CA LEU A 73 -7.31 9.98 3.07
C LEU A 73 -7.65 11.47 3.18
N GLU A 74 -6.66 12.26 3.59
CA GLU A 74 -6.84 13.67 3.91
C GLU A 74 -6.20 14.58 2.87
N ASN A 75 -6.72 15.81 2.77
CA ASN A 75 -6.13 16.85 1.93
C ASN A 75 -4.74 17.23 2.46
N GLU A 76 -3.73 17.14 1.59
CA GLU A 76 -2.37 17.58 1.88
C GLU A 76 -1.74 18.15 0.61
N GLU A 77 -1.70 19.48 0.54
CA GLU A 77 -1.18 20.19 -0.62
C GLU A 77 0.31 19.86 -0.84
N GLY A 78 0.68 19.60 -2.10
CA GLY A 78 2.04 19.18 -2.47
C GLY A 78 2.34 17.70 -2.27
N PHE A 79 1.34 16.90 -1.86
CA PHE A 79 1.41 15.45 -1.84
C PHE A 79 0.50 14.83 -2.91
N THR A 80 0.89 13.64 -3.33
CA THR A 80 0.15 12.78 -4.24
C THR A 80 0.02 11.40 -3.61
N TYR A 81 -1.21 10.93 -3.47
CA TYR A 81 -1.54 9.60 -2.97
C TYR A 81 -1.68 8.59 -4.10
N ARG A 82 -1.33 7.32 -3.83
CA ARG A 82 -1.53 6.21 -4.76
C ARG A 82 -1.76 4.87 -4.04
N GLY A 83 -2.94 4.28 -4.25
CA GLY A 83 -3.31 2.94 -3.76
C GLY A 83 -3.06 1.81 -4.78
N ARG A 84 -3.54 0.59 -4.47
CA ARG A 84 -3.40 -0.59 -5.35
C ARG A 84 -4.64 -0.81 -6.19
N GLU A 85 -4.44 -1.34 -7.40
CA GLU A 85 -5.56 -1.82 -8.22
C GLU A 85 -6.31 -2.98 -7.57
N GLY A 86 -5.65 -3.79 -6.73
CA GLY A 86 -6.32 -4.85 -5.98
C GLY A 86 -7.36 -4.32 -4.99
N SER A 87 -7.27 -3.03 -4.62
CA SER A 87 -8.24 -2.34 -3.77
C SER A 87 -9.43 -1.80 -4.57
N ASN A 88 -9.30 -1.66 -5.90
CA ASN A 88 -10.39 -1.19 -6.76
C ASN A 88 -11.54 -2.23 -6.75
N PRO A 89 -12.80 -1.84 -6.46
CA PRO A 89 -13.96 -2.74 -6.45
C PRO A 89 -14.09 -3.65 -7.68
N LEU A 90 -13.69 -3.16 -8.87
CA LEU A 90 -13.78 -3.91 -10.13
C LEU A 90 -12.74 -5.03 -10.25
N ASN A 91 -11.60 -4.92 -9.56
CA ASN A 91 -10.53 -5.92 -9.56
C ASN A 91 -10.43 -6.68 -8.23
N PHE A 92 -11.09 -6.20 -7.17
CA PHE A 92 -11.10 -6.81 -5.85
C PHE A 92 -11.75 -8.20 -5.88
N THR A 93 -12.87 -8.39 -6.61
CA THR A 93 -13.56 -9.70 -6.76
C THR A 93 -12.72 -10.78 -7.43
N LYS A 94 -11.67 -10.39 -8.18
CA LYS A 94 -10.73 -11.32 -8.81
C LYS A 94 -9.54 -11.68 -7.92
N SER A 95 -9.36 -10.96 -6.80
CA SER A 95 -8.26 -11.20 -5.86
C SER A 95 -8.59 -12.32 -4.90
N ALA A 96 -7.61 -13.17 -4.58
CA ALA A 96 -7.73 -14.12 -3.48
C ALA A 96 -7.95 -13.47 -2.11
N CYS A 97 -7.71 -12.16 -1.96
CA CYS A 97 -8.04 -11.41 -0.76
C CYS A 97 -9.53 -11.03 -0.64
N HIS A 98 -10.33 -11.22 -1.70
CA HIS A 98 -11.76 -10.90 -1.70
C HIS A 98 -12.52 -11.64 -0.60
N THR A 99 -12.19 -12.90 -0.37
CA THR A 99 -12.84 -13.75 0.64
C THR A 99 -12.35 -13.50 2.06
N SER A 100 -11.49 -12.49 2.27
CA SER A 100 -10.85 -12.17 3.54
C SER A 100 -10.27 -13.43 4.24
N PRO A 101 -9.34 -14.16 3.59
CA PRO A 101 -8.84 -15.44 4.10
C PRO A 101 -7.94 -15.32 5.35
N CYS A 102 -7.53 -14.11 5.72
CA CYS A 102 -6.67 -13.86 6.87
C CYS A 102 -7.51 -13.56 8.12
N LEU A 103 -7.35 -14.40 9.13
CA LEU A 103 -7.97 -14.34 10.44
C LEU A 103 -7.20 -13.42 11.38
N ASN A 104 -7.78 -13.15 12.55
CA ASN A 104 -7.13 -12.50 13.69
C ASN A 104 -6.45 -11.15 13.36
N GLY A 105 -7.08 -10.36 12.49
CA GLY A 105 -6.54 -9.06 12.07
C GLY A 105 -5.30 -9.15 11.17
N GLY A 106 -5.05 -10.32 10.58
CA GLY A 106 -4.00 -10.52 9.58
C GLY A 106 -4.28 -9.73 8.31
N THR A 107 -3.22 -9.15 7.74
CA THR A 107 -3.32 -8.37 6.50
C THR A 107 -3.21 -9.30 5.30
N CYS A 108 -4.26 -9.34 4.47
CA CYS A 108 -4.23 -10.10 3.22
C CYS A 108 -3.46 -9.38 2.11
N GLN A 109 -2.57 -10.11 1.46
CA GLN A 109 -1.76 -9.61 0.37
C GLN A 109 -1.90 -10.50 -0.86
N PRO A 110 -2.01 -9.93 -2.07
CA PRO A 110 -1.96 -10.71 -3.29
C PRO A 110 -0.59 -11.38 -3.41
N GLY A 111 -0.60 -12.66 -3.78
CA GLY A 111 0.58 -13.47 -4.00
C GLY A 111 1.21 -13.23 -5.37
N ILE A 112 1.81 -14.26 -5.94
CA ILE A 112 2.45 -14.17 -7.27
C ILE A 112 1.38 -14.04 -8.37
N THR A 113 0.23 -14.68 -8.16
CA THR A 113 -0.92 -14.62 -9.06
C THR A 113 -2.08 -13.87 -8.40
N VAL A 114 -3.05 -13.42 -9.20
CA VAL A 114 -4.25 -12.72 -8.67
C VAL A 114 -5.08 -13.64 -7.76
N MET A 115 -4.99 -14.95 -7.97
CA MET A 115 -5.67 -16.01 -7.21
C MET A 115 -4.82 -16.57 -6.06
N ASP A 116 -3.63 -16.02 -5.84
CA ASP A 116 -2.76 -16.40 -4.74
C ASP A 116 -2.78 -15.32 -3.67
N TYR A 117 -2.59 -15.71 -2.41
CA TYR A 117 -2.55 -14.77 -1.30
C TYR A 117 -1.50 -15.16 -0.27
N LYS A 118 -1.02 -14.16 0.47
CA LYS A 118 -0.18 -14.29 1.65
C LYS A 118 -0.83 -13.50 2.77
N CYS A 119 -1.02 -14.14 3.92
CA CYS A 119 -1.40 -13.43 5.13
C CYS A 119 -0.15 -12.96 5.88
N VAL A 120 -0.17 -11.69 6.28
CA VAL A 120 0.80 -11.16 7.25
C VAL A 120 0.12 -11.13 8.60
N CYS A 121 0.55 -12.03 9.49
CA CYS A 121 -0.08 -12.24 10.78
C CYS A 121 0.39 -11.20 11.81
N GLN A 122 -0.53 -10.86 12.71
CA GLN A 122 -0.21 -10.11 13.92
C GLN A 122 0.66 -10.97 14.86
N SER A 123 1.36 -10.30 15.78
CA SER A 123 2.19 -10.98 16.77
C SER A 123 1.35 -11.98 17.58
N GLY A 124 1.78 -13.25 17.59
CA GLY A 124 1.10 -14.33 18.30
C GLY A 124 0.30 -15.28 17.41
N PHE A 125 -0.04 -14.90 16.17
CA PHE A 125 -0.78 -15.75 15.22
C PHE A 125 0.14 -16.35 14.15
N LYS A 126 -0.19 -17.55 13.67
CA LYS A 126 0.64 -18.32 12.73
C LYS A 126 -0.23 -19.06 11.72
N GLY A 127 0.42 -19.76 10.80
CA GLY A 127 -0.28 -20.51 9.76
C GLY A 127 -0.61 -19.67 8.53
N LYS A 128 -1.25 -20.30 7.54
CA LYS A 128 -1.51 -19.66 6.24
C LYS A 128 -2.60 -18.59 6.34
N GLY A 129 -3.56 -18.79 7.25
CA GLY A 129 -4.68 -17.90 7.49
C GLY A 129 -4.52 -17.06 8.75
N CYS A 130 -3.38 -17.10 9.46
CA CYS A 130 -3.23 -16.46 10.77
C CYS A 130 -4.20 -17.00 11.83
N GLU A 131 -4.46 -18.31 11.79
CA GLU A 131 -5.21 -19.06 12.79
C GLU A 131 -4.56 -19.09 14.19
#